data_AF-A0A382M7L0-F1
#
_entry.id   AF-A0A382M7L0-F1
#
_cell.length_a   1.000
_cell.length_b   1.000
_cell.length_c   1.000
_cell.angle_alpha   90.00
_cell.angle_beta   90.00
_cell.angle_gamma   90.00
#
_symmetry.space_group_name_H-M   'P 1'
#
loop_
_entity.id
_entity.type
_entity.pdbx_description
1 polymer ?
#
loop_
_entity_poly.entity_id
_entity_poly.type
_entity_poly.pdbx_seq_one_letter_code
_entity_poly.pdbx_strand_id
1 'polypeptide(L)' 'NIHGVSHEIKDTGKISKIDGQVRGSAKFNIIVADYEIEIPKILRDNIAKIVDVTVNLNLKKK' A
#
# COMPACT_ATOMS: atom_id res chain seq x y z
N ASN A 1 -9.52 4.89 0.95
CA ASN A 1 -10.03 5.91 0.03
C ASN A 1 -8.83 6.68 -0.50
N ILE A 2 -8.50 6.50 -1.78
CA ILE A 2 -7.45 7.24 -2.47
C ILE A 2 -8.20 8.05 -3.52
N HIS A 3 -8.10 9.38 -3.43
CA HIS A 3 -8.74 10.29 -4.38
C HIS A 3 -10.27 10.11 -4.52
N GLY A 4 -10.99 9.88 -3.42
CA GLY A 4 -12.44 9.67 -3.45
C GLY A 4 -12.85 8.23 -3.80
N VAL A 5 -11.98 7.47 -4.48
CA VAL A 5 -12.21 6.08 -4.86
C VAL A 5 -11.78 5.12 -3.75
N SER A 6 -12.64 4.15 -3.46
CA SER A 6 -12.32 3.03 -2.56
C SER A 6 -12.28 1.75 -3.37
N HIS A 7 -11.21 0.98 -3.20
CA HIS A 7 -11.04 -0.33 -3.79
C HIS A 7 -10.70 -1.33 -2.70
N GLU A 8 -11.29 -2.51 -2.79
CA GLU A 8 -10.94 -3.64 -1.95
C GLU A 8 -9.63 -4.25 -2.46
N ILE A 9 -8.65 -4.37 -1.58
CA ILE A 9 -7.36 -4.97 -1.88
C ILE A 9 -7.18 -6.15 -0.95
N LYS A 10 -6.90 -7.32 -1.54
CA LYS A 10 -6.61 -8.54 -0.80
C LYS A 10 -5.22 -9.01 -1.15
N ASP A 11 -4.32 -8.91 -0.19
CA ASP A 11 -2.93 -9.37 -0.33
C ASP A 11 -2.48 -10.13 0.92
N THR A 12 -1.40 -10.89 0.79
CA THR A 12 -0.82 -11.69 1.85
C THR A 12 0.15 -10.86 2.67
N GLY A 13 -0.14 -10.72 3.96
CA GLY A 13 0.78 -10.15 4.95
C GLY A 13 1.52 -11.23 5.73
N LYS A 14 2.72 -10.90 6.21
CA LYS A 14 3.49 -11.70 7.16
C LYS A 14 3.29 -11.17 8.57
N ILE A 15 2.98 -12.05 9.52
CA ILE A 15 2.98 -11.74 10.95
C ILE A 15 4.14 -12.49 11.61
N SER A 16 4.91 -11.80 12.43
CA SER A 16 6.07 -12.34 13.14
C SER A 16 6.07 -11.86 14.58
N LYS A 17 6.56 -12.68 15.50
CA LYS A 17 6.79 -12.29 16.89
C LYS A 17 8.29 -12.14 17.08
N ILE A 18 8.75 -10.92 17.30
CA ILE A 18 10.17 -10.57 17.44
C ILE A 18 10.32 -9.82 18.76
N ASP A 19 11.23 -10.27 19.62
CA ASP A 19 11.54 -9.65 20.92
C ASP A 19 10.30 -9.47 21.82
N GLY A 20 9.40 -10.47 21.82
CA GLY A 20 8.15 -10.43 22.59
C GLY A 20 7.07 -9.49 22.02
N GLN A 21 7.37 -8.71 20.98
CA GLN A 21 6.44 -7.84 20.26
C GLN A 21 5.90 -8.52 19.01
N VAL A 22 4.63 -8.30 18.69
CA VAL A 22 4.04 -8.79 17.44
C VAL A 22 4.25 -7.72 16.36
N ARG A 23 4.92 -8.10 15.28
CA ARG A 23 5.18 -7.27 14.10
C ARG A 23 4.48 -7.88 12.88
N GLY A 24 3.67 -7.07 12.20
CA GLY A 24 3.11 -7.40 10.89
C GLY A 24 3.83 -6.63 9.79
N SER A 25 4.04 -7.25 8.64
CA SER A 25 4.47 -6.56 7.43
C SER A 25 3.65 -7.04 6.24
N ALA A 26 3.31 -6.14 5.33
CA ALA A 26 2.72 -6.47 4.04
C ALA A 26 3.29 -5.53 2.99
N LYS A 27 3.50 -6.04 1.78
CA LYS A 27 3.90 -5.23 0.64
C LYS A 27 3.05 -5.62 -0.54
N PHE A 28 2.35 -4.65 -1.11
CA PHE A 28 1.50 -4.83 -2.27
C PHE A 28 1.57 -3.62 -3.18
N ASN A 29 1.22 -3.81 -4.44
CA ASN A 29 1.35 -2.79 -5.45
C ASN A 29 -0.03 -2.33 -5.90
N ILE A 30 -0.20 -1.03 -6.09
CA ILE A 30 -1.44 -0.45 -6.60
C ILE A 30 -1.17 0.26 -7.92
N ILE A 31 -2.12 0.15 -8.86
CA ILE A 31 -2.09 0.92 -10.10
C ILE A 31 -2.84 2.21 -9.86
N VAL A 32 -2.19 3.34 -10.11
CA VAL A 32 -2.74 4.67 -9.78
C VAL A 32 -3.99 4.97 -10.62
N ALA A 33 -4.06 4.43 -11.83
CA ALA A 33 -5.20 4.57 -12.74
C ALA A 33 -6.50 3.91 -12.22
N ASP A 34 -6.41 2.87 -11.38
CA ASP A 34 -7.59 2.18 -10.81
C ASP A 34 -8.33 3.08 -9.81
N TYR A 35 -7.71 4.18 -9.36
CA TYR A 35 -8.27 5.16 -8.44
C TYR A 35 -8.73 6.44 -9.14
N GLU A 36 -9.03 6.37 -10.44
CA GLU A 36 -9.47 7.51 -11.27
C GLU A 36 -8.47 8.68 -11.30
N ILE A 37 -7.22 8.44 -10.94
CA ILE A 37 -6.16 9.44 -11.04
C ILE A 37 -5.66 9.43 -12.48
N GLU A 38 -6.16 10.39 -13.26
CA GLU A 38 -5.69 10.60 -14.62
C GLU A 38 -4.30 11.23 -14.60
N ILE A 39 -3.31 10.56 -15.20
CA ILE A 39 -1.96 11.10 -15.37
C ILE A 39 -1.90 11.80 -16.74
N PRO A 40 -1.74 13.14 -16.78
CA PRO A 40 -1.54 13.88 -18.02
C PRO A 40 -0.37 13.31 -18.82
N LYS A 41 -0.48 13.29 -20.16
CA LYS A 41 0.54 12.67 -21.04
C LYS A 41 1.97 13.18 -20.79
N ILE A 42 2.12 14.47 -20.47
CA ILE A 42 3.42 15.11 -20.19
C ILE A 42 4.03 14.70 -18.83
N LEU A 43 3.22 14.16 -17.92
CA LEU A 43 3.64 13.73 -16.58
C LEU A 43 3.83 12.21 -16.47
N ARG A 44 3.55 11.44 -17.54
CA ARG A 44 3.66 9.97 -17.53
C ARG A 44 5.07 9.46 -17.26
N ASP A 45 6.09 10.22 -17.67
CA ASP A 45 7.49 9.88 -17.42
C ASP A 45 7.96 10.35 -16.04
N ASN A 46 7.19 11.26 -15.41
CA ASN A 46 7.51 11.85 -14.11
C ASN A 46 6.74 11.20 -12.94
N ILE A 47 5.70 10.41 -13.22
CA ILE A 47 4.82 9.80 -12.21
C ILE A 47 4.78 8.28 -12.42
N ALA A 48 5.06 7.53 -11.35
CA ALA A 48 5.03 6.08 -11.37
C ALA A 48 3.60 5.56 -11.58
N LYS A 49 3.40 4.71 -12.59
CA LYS A 49 2.11 4.04 -12.88
C LYS A 49 1.70 3.04 -11.80
N ILE A 50 2.69 2.50 -11.10
CA ILE A 50 2.54 1.52 -10.02
C ILE A 50 3.16 2.12 -8.77
N VAL A 51 2.43 2.07 -7.66
CA VAL A 51 2.90 2.53 -6.35
C VAL A 51 3.05 1.31 -5.44
N ASP A 52 4.23 1.17 -4.87
CA ASP A 52 4.51 0.16 -3.85
C ASP A 52 3.97 0.64 -2.50
N VAL A 53 3.00 -0.09 -1.93
CA VAL A 53 2.48 0.15 -0.59
C VAL A 53 3.13 -0.82 0.37
N THR A 54 3.84 -0.28 1.36
CA THR A 54 4.45 -1.08 2.44
C THR A 54 3.74 -0.77 3.75
N VAL A 55 3.14 -1.80 4.35
CA VAL A 55 2.47 -1.72 5.65
C VAL A 55 3.38 -2.35 6.70
N ASN A 56 3.67 -1.61 7.76
CA ASN A 56 4.38 -2.10 8.93
C ASN A 56 3.51 -1.91 10.17
N LEU A 57 3.18 -3.00 10.85
CA LEU A 57 2.37 -3.03 12.05
C LEU A 57 3.25 -3.41 13.24
N ASN A 58 3.18 -2.64 14.32
CA ASN A 58 3.86 -2.95 15.57
C ASN A 58 2.84 -2.94 16.72
N LEU A 59 2.55 -4.12 17.26
CA LEU A 59 1.60 -4.27 18.36
C LEU A 59 2.36 -4.20 19.69
N LYS A 60 2.17 -3.12 20.42
CA LYS A 60 2.61 -2.99 21.81
C LYS A 60 1.48 -3.41 22.74
N LYS A 61 1.79 -4.29 23.69
CA LYS A 61 0.87 -4.64 24.77
C LYS A 61 0.71 -3.40 25.67
N LYS A 62 -0.54 -3.02 25.96
CA LYS A 62 -0.89 -1.91 26.83
C LYS A 62 -0.71 -2.29 28.30
#